data_AF-A0A1H8IWU0-F1
#
_entry.id   AF-A0A1H8IWU0-F1
#
_cell.length_a   1.000
_cell.length_b   1.000
_cell.length_c   1.000
_cell.angle_alpha   90.00
_cell.angle_beta   90.00
_cell.angle_gamma   90.00
#
_symmetry.space_group_name_H-M   'P 1'
#
loop_
_entity.id
_entity.type
_entity.pdbx_description
1 polymer ?
#
loop_
_entity_poly.entity_id
_entity_poly.type
_entity_poly.pdbx_seq_one_letter_code
_entity_poly.pdbx_strand_id
1 'polypeptide(L)' 'MKYLASPPGEWLHPEDHLPPKGSSIRMLTEYGRDITGVWGPGMAAWMPHPKLSKDMKERLRNEGRLR' A
#
# COMPACT_ATOMS: atom_id res chain seq x y z
N MET A 1 13.06 -11.57 -17.80
CA MET A 1 11.71 -10.99 -17.69
C MET A 1 11.86 -9.59 -17.10
N LYS A 2 11.55 -8.51 -17.83
CA LYS A 2 11.57 -7.15 -17.26
C LYS A 2 10.27 -6.99 -16.46
N TYR A 3 10.37 -6.96 -15.13
CA TYR A 3 9.22 -6.67 -14.29
C TYR A 3 8.75 -5.23 -14.59
N LEU A 4 7.46 -5.07 -14.89
CA LEU A 4 6.82 -3.77 -14.89
C LEU A 4 6.68 -3.32 -13.43
N ALA A 5 7.78 -2.84 -12.86
CA ALA A 5 7.74 -2.14 -11.59
C ALA A 5 7.09 -0.77 -11.86
N SER A 6 5.79 -0.65 -11.58
CA SER A 6 5.22 0.67 -11.32
C SER A 6 6.06 1.29 -10.21
N PRO A 7 6.47 2.58 -10.29
CA PRO A 7 7.23 3.19 -9.22
C PRO A 7 6.45 2.96 -7.93
N PRO A 8 7.02 2.25 -6.94
CA PRO A 8 6.34 2.08 -5.67
C PRO A 8 6.01 3.48 -5.15
N GLY A 9 4.87 3.63 -4.48
CA GLY A 9 4.69 4.82 -3.64
C GLY A 9 5.94 4.97 -2.78
N GLU A 10 6.39 6.20 -2.56
CA GLU A 10 7.56 6.42 -1.73
C GLU A 10 7.29 5.87 -0.32
N TRP A 11 8.25 5.15 0.24
CA TRP A 11 8.18 4.72 1.63
C TRP A 11 8.35 5.94 2.52
N LEU A 12 7.40 6.14 3.42
CA LEU A 12 7.33 7.29 4.30
C LEU A 12 7.83 6.89 5.69
N HIS A 13 8.73 7.69 6.24
CA HIS A 13 9.16 7.57 7.62
C HIS A 13 8.06 8.11 8.55
N PRO A 14 7.72 7.42 9.65
CA PRO A 14 6.61 7.81 10.53
C PRO A 14 6.84 9.12 11.28
N GLU A 15 8.08 9.59 11.41
CA GLU A 15 8.39 10.88 12.06
C GLU A 15 8.19 12.07 11.12
N ASP A 16 8.47 11.92 9.83
CA ASP A 16 8.26 12.97 8.82
C ASP A 16 6.81 13.01 8.34
N HIS A 17 6.18 11.84 8.26
CA HIS A 17 4.81 11.66 7.79
C HIS A 17 4.06 10.69 8.69
N LEU A 18 3.13 11.22 9.48
CA LEU A 18 2.33 10.40 10.38
C LEU A 18 1.45 9.41 9.58
N PRO A 19 1.44 8.11 9.95
CA PRO A 19 0.61 7.12 9.31
C PRO A 19 -0.89 7.39 9.58
N PRO A 20 -1.78 7.14 8.61
CA PRO A 20 -3.21 7.33 8.78
C PRO A 20 -3.77 6.36 9.82
N LYS A 21 -4.51 6.89 10.79
CA LYS A 21 -5.10 6.10 11.89
C LYS A 21 -6.32 5.32 11.40
N GLY A 22 -6.45 4.08 11.88
CA GLY A 22 -7.64 3.24 11.67
C GLY A 22 -7.86 2.75 10.23
N SER A 23 -6.97 3.07 9.29
CA SER A 23 -7.04 2.62 7.90
C SER A 23 -6.02 1.53 7.66
N SER A 24 -6.37 0.55 6.84
CA SER A 24 -5.40 -0.42 6.33
C SER A 24 -4.44 0.28 5.38
N ILE A 25 -3.14 0.12 5.60
CA ILE A 25 -2.04 0.65 4.80
C ILE A 25 -0.98 -0.43 4.56
N ARG A 26 -0.07 -0.17 3.63
CA ARG A 26 1.12 -0.98 3.45
C ARG A 26 2.21 -0.53 4.43
N MET A 27 2.86 -1.46 5.10
CA MET A 27 3.83 -1.18 6.16
C MET A 27 5.05 -2.07 6.01
N LEU A 28 6.20 -1.50 6.35
CA LEU A 28 7.44 -2.22 6.52
C LEU A 28 7.64 -2.44 8.02
N THR A 29 7.76 -3.70 8.44
CA THR A 29 8.14 -4.04 9.81
C THR A 29 9.61 -3.70 10.09
N GLU A 30 9.99 -3.56 11.34
CA GLU A 30 11.40 -3.38 11.77
C GLU A 30 12.34 -4.52 11.31
N TYR A 31 11.78 -5.69 10.97
CA TYR A 31 12.52 -6.84 10.43
C TYR A 31 12.59 -6.88 8.89
N GLY A 32 12.21 -5.79 8.21
CA GLY A 32 12.26 -5.70 6.75
C GLY A 32 11.16 -6.47 6.01
N ARG A 33 10.09 -6.89 6.70
CA ARG A 33 8.93 -7.55 6.07
C ARG A 33 7.86 -6.55 5.65
N ASP A 34 7.32 -6.74 4.46
CA ASP A 34 6.21 -5.97 3.90
C ASP A 34 4.86 -6.61 4.27
N ILE A 35 3.99 -5.85 4.93
CA ILE A 35 2.68 -6.30 5.39
C ILE A 35 1.60 -5.26 5.05
N THR A 36 0.33 -5.68 5.09
CA THR A 36 -0.83 -4.78 4.97
C THR A 36 -1.69 -4.88 6.22
N GLY A 37 -2.07 -3.74 6.80
CA GLY A 37 -2.86 -3.70 8.02
C GLY A 37 -2.94 -2.30 8.63
N VAL A 38 -3.37 -2.23 9.89
CA VAL A 38 -3.42 -0.96 10.64
C VAL A 38 -2.06 -0.70 11.29
N TRP A 39 -1.60 0.56 11.26
CA TRP A 39 -0.34 0.96 11.89
C TRP A 39 -0.29 0.58 13.37
N GLY A 40 0.85 0.04 13.80
CA GLY A 40 1.08 -0.43 15.17
C GLY A 40 2.55 -0.49 15.54
N PRO A 41 2.87 -0.95 16.76
CA PRO A 41 4.25 -1.13 17.22
C PRO A 41 5.05 -2.08 16.31
N GLY A 42 6.37 -1.86 16.22
CA GLY A 42 7.29 -2.68 15.42
C GLY A 42 7.27 -2.38 13.91
N MET A 43 6.67 -1.25 13.50
CA MET A 43 6.66 -0.77 12.12
C MET A 43 7.71 0.31 11.89
N ALA A 44 8.48 0.18 10.83
CA ALA A 44 9.59 1.05 10.46
C ALA A 44 9.22 2.11 9.40
N ALA A 45 8.36 1.76 8.44
CA ALA A 45 7.93 2.69 7.39
C ALA A 45 6.53 2.32 6.89
N TRP A 46 5.85 3.25 6.23
CA TRP A 46 4.56 2.99 5.61
C TRP A 46 4.44 3.59 4.22
N MET A 47 3.45 3.14 3.47
CA MET A 47 3.16 3.64 2.14
C MET A 47 1.64 3.64 1.92
N PRO A 48 1.07 4.70 1.31
CA PRO A 48 -0.32 4.68 0.91
C PRO A 48 -0.57 3.57 -0.10
N HIS A 49 -1.74 2.93 -0.03
CA HIS A 49 -2.11 1.95 -1.04
C HIS A 49 -2.17 2.60 -2.43
N PRO A 50 -1.65 1.94 -3.47
CA PRO A 50 -1.83 2.39 -4.83
C PRO A 50 -3.33 2.42 -5.14
N LYS A 51 -3.82 3.58 -5.58
CA LYS A 51 -5.20 3.71 -6.02
C LYS A 51 -5.32 3.11 -7.42
N LEU A 52 -6.22 2.15 -7.59
CA LEU A 52 -6.65 1.73 -8.92
C LEU A 52 -7.34 2.92 -9.61
N SER A 53 -6.99 3.17 -10.88
CA SER A 53 -7.69 4.14 -11.71
C SER A 53 -9.18 3.75 -11.84
N LYS A 54 -10.03 4.73 -12.12
CA LYS A 54 -11.47 4.51 -12.30
C LYS A 54 -11.72 3.46 -13.38
N ASP A 55 -11.09 3.63 -14.54
CA ASP A 55 -11.22 2.72 -15.69
C ASP A 55 -10.80 1.29 -15.35
N MET A 56 -9.71 1.12 -14.58
CA MET A 56 -9.27 -0.21 -14.15
C MET A 56 -10.25 -0.85 -13.18
N LYS A 57 -10.82 -0.08 -12.24
CA LYS A 57 -11.86 -0.59 -11.33
C LYS A 57 -13.10 -1.04 -12.09
N GLU A 58 -13.56 -0.24 -13.05
CA GLU A 58 -14.73 -0.57 -13.87
C GLU A 58 -14.49 -1.83 -14.69
N ARG A 59 -13.31 -1.94 -15.33
CA ARG A 59 -12.91 -3.15 -16.04
C ARG A 59 -12.94 -4.39 -15.14
N LEU A 60 -12.32 -4.33 -13.95
CA LEU A 60 -12.27 -5.47 -13.03
C LEU A 60 -13.65 -5.88 -12.51
N ARG A 61 -14.56 -4.93 -12.33
CA ARG A 61 -15.96 -5.20 -11.97
C ARG A 61 -16.70 -5.90 -13.11
N ASN A 62 -16.54 -5.42 -14.35
CA ASN A 62 -17.14 -6.04 -15.53
C ASN A 62 -16.60 -7.47 -15.78
N GLU A 63 -15.33 -7.71 -15.43
CA GLU A 63 -14.70 -9.04 -15.46
C GLU A 63 -15.13 -9.95 -14.30
N GLY A 64 -15.89 -9.46 -13.31
CA GLY A 64 -16.28 -10.21 -12.10
C GLY A 64 -15.12 -10.51 -11.14
N ARG A 65 -13.98 -9.84 -11.31
CA ARG A 65 -12.75 -10.04 -10.50
C ARG A 65 -12.67 -9.12 -9.30
N LEU A 66 -13.50 -8.08 -9.28
CA LEU A 66 -13.68 -7.17 -8.15
C LEU A 66 -15.17 -7.13 -7.82
N ARG A 67 -15.51 -7.34 -6.54
CA ARG A 67 -16.88 -7.24 -6.02
C ARG A 67 -17.25 -5.79 -5.70
#